data_AF-A0A6S7JN75-F1
#
_entry.id   AF-A0A6S7JN75-F1
#
_cell.length_a   1.000
_cell.length_b   1.000
_cell.length_c   1.000
_cell.angle_alpha   90.00
_cell.angle_beta   90.00
_cell.angle_gamma   90.00
#
_symmetry.space_group_name_H-M   'P 1'
#
loop_
_entity.id
_entity.type
_entity.pdbx_description
1 polymer ?
#
loop_
_entity_poly.entity_id
_entity_poly.type
_entity_poly.pdbx_seq_one_letter_code
_entity_poly.pdbx_strand_id
1 'polypeptide(L)'
;MELSIKRVPQDIPKATGMQKERFKQQRKISAQQRKAMKSFPLTLHCLVITPRDNILGSPAQRLMARRTKTLFPISDTLLKPSVIEPSEVTKRLSHYRQQSKKYYDRTAKLLPNLQKGDVVRVTDIKGKYMKNGTVISETSYPRYNNNNNNNNNNTTTTTTTEL
;
A
#
# COMPACT_ATOMS: atom_id res chain seq x y z
N MET A 1 -12.57 -19.09 -13.94
CA MET A 1 -12.15 -17.84 -13.28
C MET A 1 -10.70 -18.00 -12.88
N GLU A 2 -9.75 -17.50 -13.68
CA GLU A 2 -8.35 -17.46 -13.23
C GLU A 2 -8.19 -16.36 -12.17
N LEU A 3 -7.66 -16.73 -11.02
CA LEU A 3 -7.25 -15.76 -9.99
C LEU A 3 -5.96 -15.09 -10.47
N SER A 4 -6.06 -13.83 -10.91
CA SER A 4 -4.90 -13.02 -11.26
C SER A 4 -4.11 -12.65 -9.99
N ILE A 5 -3.08 -13.45 -9.66
CA ILE A 5 -2.19 -13.20 -8.52
C ILE A 5 -1.09 -12.23 -8.97
N LYS A 6 -1.24 -10.95 -8.64
CA LYS A 6 -0.18 -9.93 -8.84
C LYS A 6 0.91 -10.07 -7.77
N ARG A 7 1.98 -10.82 -8.07
CA ARG A 7 3.19 -10.85 -7.23
C ARG A 7 3.96 -9.54 -7.38
N VAL A 8 4.16 -8.82 -6.26
CA VAL A 8 4.98 -7.61 -6.22
C VAL A 8 6.44 -8.03 -5.95
N PRO A 9 7.43 -7.58 -6.75
CA PRO A 9 8.83 -7.88 -6.52
C PRO A 9 9.31 -7.34 -5.17
N GLN A 10 10.10 -8.14 -4.44
CA GLN A 10 10.49 -7.88 -3.05
C GLN A 10 11.38 -6.64 -2.87
N ASP A 11 12.00 -6.17 -3.95
CA ASP A 11 13.03 -5.13 -3.93
C ASP A 11 12.47 -3.71 -3.93
N ILE A 12 11.14 -3.55 -3.99
CA ILE A 12 10.48 -2.23 -3.97
C ILE A 12 9.77 -2.04 -2.61
N PRO A 13 10.47 -1.55 -1.58
CA PRO A 13 9.87 -1.40 -0.25
C PRO A 13 8.68 -0.44 -0.23
N LYS A 14 8.55 0.45 -1.22
CA LYS A 14 7.43 1.40 -1.36
C LYS A 14 6.17 0.76 -1.98
N ALA A 15 6.30 -0.29 -2.79
CA ALA A 15 5.15 -0.93 -3.44
C ALA A 15 4.21 -1.60 -2.42
N THR A 16 4.76 -2.12 -1.32
CA THR A 16 4.01 -2.67 -0.18
C THR A 16 3.70 -1.63 0.91
N GLY A 17 3.83 -0.33 0.60
CA GLY A 17 3.71 0.77 1.57
C GLY A 17 2.38 0.76 2.33
N MET A 18 1.26 0.50 1.66
CA MET A 18 -0.05 0.44 2.32
C MET A 18 -0.11 -0.63 3.42
N GLN A 19 0.42 -1.82 3.16
CA GLN A 19 0.43 -2.90 4.15
C GLN A 19 1.35 -2.53 5.32
N LYS A 20 2.54 -1.98 5.03
CA LYS A 20 3.49 -1.53 6.07
C LYS A 20 2.91 -0.45 6.97
N GLU A 21 2.19 0.53 6.42
CA GLU A 21 1.51 1.56 7.22
C GLU A 21 0.42 0.96 8.11
N ARG A 22 -0.32 -0.05 7.63
CA ARG A 22 -1.27 -0.79 8.46
C ARG A 22 -0.59 -1.53 9.60
N PHE A 23 0.52 -2.22 9.34
CA PHE A 23 1.32 -2.87 10.40
C PHE A 23 1.83 -1.86 11.43
N LYS A 24 2.29 -0.67 11.00
CA LYS A 24 2.68 0.40 11.92
C LYS A 24 1.51 0.84 12.81
N GLN A 25 0.32 1.03 12.24
CA GLN A 25 -0.88 1.38 13.02
C GLN A 25 -1.24 0.28 14.03
N GLN A 26 -1.22 -0.98 13.60
CA GLN A 26 -1.48 -2.12 14.47
C GLN A 26 -0.50 -2.19 15.64
N ARG A 27 0.80 -1.98 15.38
CA ARG A 27 1.83 -1.94 16.43
C ARG A 27 1.61 -0.81 17.44
N LYS A 28 1.21 0.37 16.96
CA LYS A 28 0.89 1.49 17.87
C LYS A 28 -0.28 1.17 18.78
N ILE A 29 -1.36 0.63 18.21
CA ILE A 29 -2.54 0.22 18.98
C ILE A 29 -2.17 -0.91 19.94
N SER A 30 -1.44 -1.94 19.50
CA SER A 30 -1.06 -3.04 20.37
C SER A 30 -0.17 -2.58 21.54
N ALA A 31 0.75 -1.64 21.31
CA ALA A 31 1.52 -1.02 22.39
C ALA A 31 0.63 -0.30 23.42
N GLN A 32 -0.40 0.42 22.96
CA GLN A 32 -1.37 1.07 23.84
C GLN A 32 -2.22 0.06 24.61
N GLN A 33 -2.65 -1.03 23.95
CA GLN A 33 -3.47 -2.07 24.54
C GLN A 33 -2.70 -2.91 25.57
N ARG A 34 -1.38 -3.09 25.38
CA ARG A 34 -0.49 -3.70 26.39
C ARG A 34 -0.47 -2.90 27.69
N LYS A 35 -0.42 -1.57 27.63
CA LYS A 35 -0.54 -0.71 28.81
C LYS A 35 -1.89 -0.87 29.52
N ALA A 36 -2.94 -1.20 28.76
CA ALA A 36 -4.29 -1.43 29.27
C ALA A 36 -4.62 -2.91 29.55
N MET A 37 -3.63 -3.81 29.55
CA MET A 37 -3.79 -5.27 29.74
C MET A 37 -4.84 -5.93 28.82
N LYS A 38 -4.96 -5.46 27.58
CA LYS A 38 -5.92 -5.98 26.58
C LYS A 38 -5.23 -6.90 25.55
N SER A 39 -5.96 -7.91 25.09
CA SER A 39 -5.45 -8.99 24.23
C SER A 39 -5.28 -8.61 22.75
N PHE A 40 -4.51 -9.42 22.00
CA PHE A 40 -4.24 -9.22 20.57
C PHE A 40 -5.49 -9.11 19.67
N PRO A 41 -6.53 -9.98 19.76
CA PRO A 41 -7.72 -9.86 18.89
C PRO A 41 -8.47 -8.55 19.07
N LEU A 42 -8.47 -7.99 20.29
CA LEU A 42 -9.04 -6.66 20.55
C LEU A 42 -8.28 -5.55 19.80
N THR A 43 -6.97 -5.71 19.55
CA THR A 43 -6.18 -4.75 18.77
C THR A 43 -6.65 -4.69 17.31
N LEU A 44 -6.95 -5.85 16.72
CA LEU A 44 -7.44 -5.92 15.34
C LEU A 44 -8.85 -5.36 15.23
N HIS A 45 -9.71 -5.68 16.21
CA HIS A 45 -11.05 -5.10 16.30
C HIS A 45 -10.99 -3.57 16.38
N CYS A 46 -10.12 -2.99 17.20
CA CYS A 46 -9.93 -1.53 17.30
C CYS A 46 -9.63 -0.87 15.94
N LEU A 47 -8.81 -1.50 15.09
CA LEU A 47 -8.48 -0.97 13.76
C LEU A 47 -9.68 -0.85 12.82
N VAL A 48 -10.65 -1.77 12.93
CA VAL A 48 -11.82 -1.80 12.05
C VAL A 48 -13.00 -1.00 12.58
N ILE A 49 -13.08 -0.78 13.91
CA ILE A 49 -14.16 -0.01 14.53
C ILE A 49 -13.86 1.48 14.67
N THR A 50 -12.58 1.87 14.70
CA THR A 50 -12.21 3.27 14.91
C THR A 50 -12.64 4.10 13.68
N PRO A 51 -13.56 5.06 13.84
CA PRO A 51 -13.95 5.94 12.75
C PRO A 51 -12.78 6.83 12.35
N ARG A 52 -12.65 7.09 11.04
CA ARG A 52 -11.68 8.09 10.58
C ARG A 52 -12.21 9.50 10.82
N ASP A 53 -13.44 9.73 10.39
CA ASP A 53 -14.20 10.97 10.50
C ASP A 53 -15.67 10.64 10.75
N ASN A 54 -16.47 11.61 11.21
CA ASN A 54 -17.91 11.42 11.43
C ASN A 54 -18.66 11.05 10.13
N ILE A 55 -18.15 11.51 8.98
CA ILE A 55 -18.78 11.32 7.66
C ILE A 55 -18.32 10.01 7.00
N LEU A 56 -17.01 9.72 7.02
CA LEU A 56 -16.48 8.48 6.44
C LEU A 56 -16.74 7.24 7.30
N GLY A 57 -17.03 7.43 8.60
CA GLY A 57 -17.25 6.34 9.54
C GLY A 57 -16.03 5.44 9.73
N SER A 58 -16.28 4.26 10.28
CA SER A 58 -15.26 3.23 10.50
C SER A 58 -15.04 2.36 9.25
N PRO A 59 -13.89 1.67 9.13
CA PRO A 59 -13.69 0.66 8.09
C PRO A 59 -14.78 -0.41 8.09
N ALA A 60 -15.21 -0.90 9.26
CA ALA A 60 -16.29 -1.87 9.36
C ALA A 60 -17.62 -1.31 8.85
N GLN A 61 -17.92 -0.04 9.13
CA GLN A 61 -19.14 0.60 8.64
C GLN A 61 -19.14 0.76 7.13
N ARG A 62 -17.99 1.07 6.51
CA ARG A 62 -17.89 1.16 5.04
C ARG A 62 -17.95 -0.20 4.35
N LEU A 63 -17.47 -1.25 5.01
CA LEU A 63 -17.43 -2.60 4.45
C LEU A 63 -18.75 -3.35 4.63
N MET A 64 -19.37 -3.24 5.81
CA MET A 64 -20.56 -4.01 6.21
C MET A 64 -21.82 -3.15 6.31
N ALA A 65 -21.75 -1.87 5.93
CA ALA A 65 -22.83 -0.89 6.06
C ALA A 65 -23.42 -0.77 7.48
N ARG A 66 -22.69 -1.15 8.53
CA ARG A 66 -23.19 -1.12 9.92
C ARG A 66 -22.07 -0.92 10.93
N ARG A 67 -22.38 -0.39 12.12
CA ARG A 67 -21.42 -0.34 13.23
C ARG A 67 -21.42 -1.67 13.99
N THR A 68 -20.23 -2.14 14.38
CA THR A 68 -20.07 -3.32 15.23
C THR A 68 -20.28 -2.95 16.70
N LYS A 69 -20.78 -3.89 17.51
CA LYS A 69 -20.87 -3.71 18.96
C LYS A 69 -19.48 -3.47 19.54
N THR A 70 -19.37 -2.54 20.48
CA THR A 70 -18.13 -2.22 21.19
C THR A 70 -18.33 -2.34 22.70
N LEU A 71 -17.25 -2.19 23.48
CA LEU A 71 -17.32 -2.18 24.95
C LEU A 71 -18.08 -0.98 25.49
N PHE A 72 -18.17 0.12 24.72
CA PHE A 72 -18.97 1.27 25.10
C PHE A 72 -20.43 1.07 24.71
N PRO A 73 -21.38 1.54 25.54
CA PRO A 73 -22.79 1.50 25.19
C PRO A 73 -23.01 2.31 23.90
N ILE A 74 -23.62 1.68 22.91
CA ILE A 74 -24.00 2.27 21.62
C ILE A 74 -25.50 2.14 21.50
N SER A 75 -26.17 3.15 20.96
CA SER A 75 -27.61 3.08 20.71
C SER A 75 -27.94 2.01 19.68
N ASP A 76 -29.04 1.27 19.90
CA ASP A 76 -29.48 0.21 18.98
C ASP A 76 -29.78 0.74 17.57
N THR A 77 -30.13 2.02 17.46
CA THR A 77 -30.32 2.71 16.18
C THR A 77 -29.06 2.72 15.31
N LEU A 78 -27.86 2.81 15.92
CA LEU A 78 -26.59 2.83 15.21
C LEU A 78 -26.07 1.42 14.85
N LEU A 79 -26.63 0.37 15.45
CA LEU A 79 -26.32 -1.03 15.13
C LEU A 79 -27.09 -1.54 13.91
N LYS A 80 -28.16 -0.83 13.52
CA LYS A 80 -28.89 -1.04 12.27
C LYS A 80 -28.02 -0.66 11.07
N PRO A 81 -28.20 -1.33 9.92
CA PRO A 81 -27.45 -0.99 8.73
C PRO A 81 -27.77 0.44 8.28
N SER A 82 -26.73 1.23 8.05
CA SER A 82 -26.76 2.56 7.48
C SER A 82 -25.71 2.60 6.38
N VAL A 83 -26.19 2.65 5.14
CA VAL A 83 -25.35 2.73 3.95
C VAL A 83 -24.88 4.17 3.81
N ILE A 84 -23.55 4.34 3.71
CA ILE A 84 -22.96 5.61 3.31
C ILE A 84 -22.79 5.55 1.80
N GLU A 85 -23.20 6.59 1.08
CA GLU A 85 -23.10 6.66 -0.37
C GLU A 85 -21.68 6.35 -0.86
N PRO A 86 -21.47 5.26 -1.63
CA PRO A 86 -20.14 4.83 -2.05
C PRO A 86 -19.41 5.89 -2.90
N SER A 87 -20.16 6.68 -3.68
CA SER A 87 -19.65 7.78 -4.49
C SER A 87 -19.03 8.88 -3.62
N GLU A 88 -19.66 9.22 -2.50
CA GLU A 88 -19.13 10.22 -1.57
C GLU A 88 -17.90 9.69 -0.83
N VAL A 89 -17.95 8.43 -0.37
CA VAL A 89 -16.82 7.77 0.30
C VAL A 89 -15.58 7.76 -0.59
N THR A 90 -15.73 7.38 -1.86
CA THR A 90 -14.63 7.30 -2.81
C THR A 90 -14.07 8.68 -3.16
N LYS A 91 -14.93 9.68 -3.39
CA LYS A 91 -14.53 11.08 -3.61
C LYS A 91 -13.71 11.61 -2.44
N ARG A 92 -14.17 11.39 -1.22
CA ARG A 92 -13.53 11.93 -0.01
C ARG A 92 -12.24 11.20 0.33
N LEU A 93 -12.18 9.89 0.18
CA LEU A 93 -10.93 9.14 0.32
C LEU A 93 -9.89 9.55 -0.73
N SER A 94 -10.33 9.85 -1.95
CA SER A 94 -9.45 10.36 -3.01
C SER A 94 -8.91 11.74 -2.66
N HIS A 95 -9.75 12.63 -2.13
CA HIS A 95 -9.33 13.93 -1.62
C HIS A 95 -8.23 13.80 -0.54
N TYR A 96 -8.41 12.95 0.47
CA TYR A 96 -7.39 12.73 1.51
C TYR A 96 -6.07 12.18 0.95
N ARG A 97 -6.15 11.28 -0.05
CA ARG A 97 -4.95 10.75 -0.73
C ARG A 97 -4.24 11.86 -1.51
N GLN A 98 -4.98 12.70 -2.23
CA GLN A 98 -4.42 13.84 -2.97
C GLN A 98 -3.79 14.87 -2.04
N GLN A 99 -4.43 15.18 -0.92
CA GLN A 99 -3.88 16.08 0.09
C GLN A 99 -2.58 15.54 0.68
N SER A 100 -2.56 14.26 1.07
CA SER A 100 -1.35 13.58 1.55
C SER A 100 -0.24 13.60 0.49
N LYS A 101 -0.59 13.34 -0.77
CA LYS A 101 0.32 13.40 -1.92
C LYS A 101 0.90 14.80 -2.08
N LYS A 102 0.06 15.86 -2.05
CA LYS A 102 0.50 17.26 -2.15
C LYS A 102 1.54 17.61 -1.09
N TYR A 103 1.33 17.21 0.16
CA TYR A 103 2.31 17.47 1.22
C TYR A 103 3.59 16.65 1.07
N TYR A 104 3.51 15.41 0.58
CA TYR A 104 4.68 14.57 0.34
C TYR A 104 5.52 15.07 -0.84
N ASP A 105 4.86 15.47 -1.93
CA ASP A 105 5.50 15.88 -3.18
C ASP A 105 6.02 17.33 -3.14
N ARG A 106 5.69 18.13 -2.11
CA ARG A 106 6.11 19.55 -2.00
C ARG A 106 7.62 19.77 -2.08
N THR A 107 8.43 18.80 -1.65
CA THR A 107 9.90 18.85 -1.68
C THR A 107 10.48 17.89 -2.73
N ALA A 108 9.65 17.20 -3.51
CA ALA A 108 10.10 16.23 -4.49
C ALA A 108 10.54 16.93 -5.78
N LYS A 109 11.70 16.54 -6.31
CA LYS A 109 12.17 16.96 -7.64
C LYS A 109 11.68 15.95 -8.67
N LEU A 110 11.16 16.43 -9.79
CA LEU A 110 10.79 15.57 -10.91
C LEU A 110 12.07 14.99 -11.53
N LEU A 111 12.07 13.67 -11.73
CA LEU A 111 13.17 12.99 -12.40
C LEU A 111 12.97 13.15 -13.92
N PRO A 112 14.02 13.48 -14.70
CA PRO A 112 13.91 13.48 -16.16
C PRO A 112 13.56 12.07 -16.66
N ASN A 113 12.85 12.01 -17.79
CA ASN A 113 12.49 10.74 -18.41
C ASN A 113 13.78 10.04 -18.87
N LEU A 114 13.97 8.81 -18.42
CA LEU A 114 15.11 7.97 -18.79
C LEU A 114 14.89 7.40 -20.18
N GLN A 115 15.88 7.57 -21.07
CA GLN A 115 15.86 6.99 -22.41
C GLN A 115 16.56 5.63 -22.42
N LYS A 116 16.18 4.77 -23.36
CA LYS A 116 16.88 3.50 -23.59
C LYS A 116 18.35 3.78 -23.93
N GLY A 117 19.27 3.13 -23.22
CA GLY A 117 20.71 3.33 -23.38
C GLY A 117 21.35 4.27 -22.36
N ASP A 118 20.57 4.96 -21.53
CA ASP A 118 21.11 5.80 -20.46
C ASP A 118 21.84 4.97 -19.40
N VAL A 119 22.98 5.48 -18.93
CA VAL A 119 23.75 4.89 -17.82
C VAL A 119 23.15 5.37 -16.50
N VAL A 120 22.62 4.43 -15.72
CA VAL A 120 22.00 4.68 -14.42
C VAL A 120 22.77 4.00 -13.30
N ARG A 121 22.72 4.58 -12.11
CA ARG A 121 23.26 3.94 -10.90
C ARG A 121 22.15 3.20 -10.17
N VAL A 122 22.40 1.92 -9.97
CA VAL A 122 21.49 0.94 -9.40
C VAL A 122 21.91 0.61 -7.98
N THR A 123 21.01 0.75 -7.01
CA THR A 123 21.25 0.26 -5.66
C THR A 123 20.95 -1.22 -5.56
N ASP A 124 21.81 -1.98 -4.87
CA ASP A 124 21.50 -3.35 -4.49
C ASP A 124 20.23 -3.43 -3.60
N ILE A 125 19.64 -4.62 -3.49
CA ILE A 125 18.41 -4.88 -2.73
C ILE A 125 18.54 -4.42 -1.26
N LYS A 126 19.76 -4.50 -0.71
CA LYS A 126 20.09 -4.08 0.66
C LYS A 126 20.48 -2.59 0.77
N GLY A 127 20.55 -1.87 -0.35
CA GLY A 127 20.90 -0.45 -0.42
C GLY A 127 22.37 -0.13 -0.09
N LYS A 128 23.24 -1.14 0.05
CA LYS A 128 24.61 -0.97 0.56
C LYS A 128 25.60 -0.49 -0.50
N TYR A 129 25.45 -0.92 -1.74
CA TYR A 129 26.35 -0.56 -2.84
C TYR A 129 25.57 -0.15 -4.08
N MET A 130 26.19 0.70 -4.88
CA MET A 130 25.64 1.17 -6.16
C MET A 130 26.47 0.61 -7.31
N LYS A 131 25.81 -0.03 -8.28
CA LYS A 131 26.41 -0.53 -9.52
C LYS A 131 25.95 0.31 -10.70
N ASN A 132 26.76 0.41 -11.73
CA ASN A 132 26.33 1.03 -12.99
C ASN A 132 25.50 0.02 -13.77
N GLY A 133 24.43 0.49 -14.41
CA GLY A 133 23.57 -0.31 -15.27
C GLY A 133 23.05 0.53 -16.43
N THR A 134 22.50 -0.15 -17.44
CA THR A 134 21.96 0.50 -18.65
C THR A 134 20.46 0.28 -18.72
N VAL A 135 19.72 1.32 -19.11
CA VAL A 135 18.26 1.27 -19.28
C VAL A 135 17.91 0.47 -20.55
N ILE A 136 17.17 -0.63 -20.41
CA ILE A 136 16.83 -1.56 -21.51
C ILE A 136 15.50 -1.17 -22.19
N SER A 137 14.46 -0.95 -21.39
CA SER A 137 13.12 -0.60 -21.86
C SER A 137 12.30 0.15 -20.81
N GLU A 138 11.30 0.89 -21.25
CA GLU A 138 10.30 1.49 -20.36
C GLU A 138 9.44 0.39 -19.74
N THR A 139 9.20 0.46 -18.43
CA THR A 139 8.32 -0.50 -17.74
C THR A 139 7.08 0.20 -17.21
N SER A 140 5.99 -0.56 -17.07
CA SER A 140 4.75 -0.06 -16.46
C SER A 140 4.96 0.41 -15.00
N TYR A 141 6.03 -0.02 -14.33
CA TYR A 141 6.37 0.42 -12.99
C TYR A 141 7.49 1.48 -13.03
N PRO A 142 7.23 2.73 -12.60
CA PRO A 142 8.12 3.88 -12.82
C PRO A 142 9.47 3.84 -12.08
N ARG A 143 9.86 2.72 -11.45
CA ARG A 143 11.11 2.57 -10.68
C ARG A 143 11.87 1.26 -10.92
N TYR A 144 11.47 0.46 -11.90
CA TYR A 144 12.11 -0.83 -12.15
C TYR A 144 12.80 -0.82 -13.52
N ASN A 145 14.15 -0.77 -13.53
CA ASN A 145 14.95 -1.21 -14.67
C ASN A 145 16.41 -1.42 -14.20
N ASN A 146 16.79 -2.65 -13.85
CA ASN A 146 18.18 -2.96 -13.53
C ASN A 146 18.61 -4.22 -14.27
N ASN A 147 19.54 -4.06 -15.21
CA ASN A 147 20.36 -5.17 -15.67
C ASN A 147 21.53 -5.35 -14.70
N ASN A 148 21.53 -6.41 -13.90
CA ASN A 148 22.77 -6.93 -13.34
C ASN A 148 23.46 -7.68 -14.49
N ASN A 149 24.33 -6.99 -15.24
CA ASN A 149 25.35 -7.66 -16.05
C ASN A 149 26.38 -8.30 -15.09
N ASN A 150 25.96 -9.37 -14.43
CA ASN A 150 26.85 -10.44 -14.04
C ASN A 150 26.45 -11.63 -14.90
N ASN A 151 27.15 -11.78 -16.03
CA ASN A 151 27.32 -13.09 -16.63
C ASN A 151 27.80 -14.01 -15.50
N ASN A 152 26.94 -14.94 -15.09
CA ASN A 152 27.18 -16.36 -15.26
C ASN A 152 25.95 -17.14 -14.76
N ASN A 153 25.42 -17.95 -15.70
CA ASN A 153 24.73 -19.22 -15.49
C ASN A 153 23.17 -19.20 -15.50
N ASN A 154 22.66 -19.44 -16.73
CA ASN A 154 21.56 -20.33 -17.14
C ASN A 154 20.23 -20.36 -16.37
N THR A 155 19.14 -19.92 -17.02
CA THR A 155 17.94 -20.74 -17.26
C THR A 155 16.99 -20.12 -18.29
N THR A 156 16.60 -20.97 -19.23
CA THR A 156 15.72 -20.82 -20.40
C THR A 156 14.31 -20.30 -20.07
N THR A 157 13.70 -19.49 -20.93
CA THR A 157 12.30 -19.66 -21.41
C THR A 157 11.93 -18.62 -22.49
N THR A 158 12.15 -19.03 -23.74
CA THR A 158 11.31 -18.86 -24.95
C THR A 158 10.30 -17.71 -25.02
N THR A 159 10.63 -16.73 -25.86
CA THR A 159 9.69 -15.98 -26.71
C THR A 159 9.10 -16.94 -27.76
N THR A 160 7.77 -16.97 -27.90
CA THR A 160 7.12 -17.38 -29.16
C THR A 160 6.12 -16.29 -29.53
N THR A 161 6.50 -15.57 -30.58
CA THR A 161 5.67 -14.73 -31.43
C THR A 161 4.85 -15.62 -32.36
N GLU A 162 3.76 -15.08 -32.91
CA GLU A 162 2.92 -15.58 -34.03
C GLU A 162 1.78 -16.52 -33.59
N LEU A 163 0.49 -16.28 -33.85
CA LEU A 163 -0.25 -15.43 -34.82
C LEU A 163 -1.40 -14.67 -34.13
#